data_AF-A0A133YYT0-F1
#
_entry.id   AF-A0A133YYT0-F1
#
_cell.length_a   1.000
_cell.length_b   1.000
_cell.length_c   1.000
_cell.angle_alpha   90.00
_cell.angle_beta   90.00
_cell.angle_gamma   90.00
#
_symmetry.space_group_name_H-M   'P 1'
#
loop_
_entity.id
_entity.type
_entity.pdbx_description
1 polymer ?
#
loop_
_entity_poly.entity_id
_entity_poly.type
_entity_poly.pdbx_seq_one_letter_code
_entity_poly.pdbx_strand_id
1 'polypeptide(L)'
;MLTFAVMFLVICPLCVSGGVVWWDLSSVYSGAQLEDVRAAYCMLFQTGWFVESMWSQTLVIHMIRTSKIPFIQSNASWQLTLCTSCAIAFLTLIPFSPLGAVLGLCPLPLIYFAYLALCVLLYMVLTTLCKKLYIHHYGELL
;
A
#
# COMPACT_ATOMS: atom_id res chain seq x y z
N MET A 1 1.75 -10.92 0.25
CA MET A 1 0.74 -12.00 0.13
C MET A 1 -0.53 -11.69 0.91
N LEU A 2 -0.45 -11.41 2.22
CA LEU A 2 -1.64 -10.99 2.98
C LEU A 2 -2.25 -9.69 2.44
N THR A 3 -1.41 -8.70 2.11
CA THR A 3 -1.88 -7.41 1.57
C THR A 3 -2.58 -7.57 0.23
N PHE A 4 -2.02 -8.41 -0.64
CA PHE A 4 -2.62 -8.81 -1.91
C PHE A 4 -4.02 -9.39 -1.72
N ALA A 5 -4.16 -10.37 -0.81
CA ALA A 5 -5.41 -11.06 -0.58
C ALA A 5 -6.50 -10.12 -0.05
N VAL A 6 -6.18 -9.28 0.94
CA VAL A 6 -7.13 -8.28 1.47
C VAL A 6 -7.54 -7.31 0.37
N MET A 7 -6.59 -6.84 -0.41
CA MET A 7 -6.88 -5.87 -1.44
C MET A 7 -7.74 -6.46 -2.57
N PHE A 8 -7.43 -7.67 -3.03
CA PHE A 8 -8.16 -8.34 -4.09
C PHE A 8 -9.51 -8.88 -3.63
N LEU A 9 -9.63 -9.42 -2.41
CA LEU A 9 -10.86 -10.12 -1.95
C LEU A 9 -11.78 -9.25 -1.08
N VAL A 10 -11.31 -8.12 -0.57
CA VAL A 10 -12.09 -7.25 0.32
C VAL A 10 -12.24 -5.86 -0.27
N ILE A 11 -11.14 -5.15 -0.54
CA ILE A 11 -11.21 -3.75 -0.98
C ILE A 11 -11.81 -3.61 -2.38
N CYS A 12 -11.33 -4.37 -3.36
CA CYS A 12 -11.86 -4.32 -4.72
C CYS A 12 -13.35 -4.64 -4.80
N PRO A 13 -13.86 -5.73 -4.20
CA PRO A 13 -15.29 -6.02 -4.29
C PRO A 13 -16.15 -5.00 -3.54
N LEU A 14 -15.71 -4.52 -2.37
CA LEU A 14 -16.45 -3.49 -1.63
C LEU A 14 -16.58 -2.17 -2.40
N CYS A 15 -15.56 -1.78 -3.15
CA CYS A 15 -15.53 -0.47 -3.81
C CYS A 15 -16.11 -0.48 -5.23
N VAL A 16 -16.06 -1.62 -5.93
CA VAL A 16 -16.36 -1.69 -7.37
C VAL A 16 -17.62 -2.50 -7.68
N SER A 17 -17.85 -3.61 -6.99
CA SER A 17 -18.90 -4.58 -7.31
C SER A 17 -19.94 -4.76 -6.20
N GLY A 18 -19.96 -3.87 -5.20
CA GLY A 18 -20.92 -3.94 -4.09
C GLY A 18 -20.75 -5.15 -3.17
N GLY A 19 -19.56 -5.76 -3.14
CA GLY A 19 -19.23 -6.94 -2.33
C GLY A 19 -19.10 -8.25 -3.12
N VAL A 20 -19.34 -8.25 -4.43
CA VAL A 20 -19.25 -9.46 -5.26
C VAL A 20 -17.79 -9.73 -5.67
N VAL A 21 -17.28 -10.92 -5.35
CA VAL A 21 -15.90 -11.31 -5.68
C VAL A 21 -15.69 -11.56 -7.18
N TRP A 22 -14.44 -11.48 -7.63
CA TRP A 22 -14.03 -11.66 -9.04
C TRP A 22 -14.72 -12.84 -9.76
N TRP A 23 -14.80 -13.98 -9.09
CA TRP A 23 -15.32 -15.24 -9.66
C TRP A 23 -16.83 -15.22 -9.89
N ASP A 24 -17.57 -14.47 -9.07
CA ASP A 24 -19.03 -14.42 -9.11
C ASP A 24 -19.58 -13.22 -9.90
N LEU A 25 -18.70 -12.34 -10.40
CA LEU A 25 -19.10 -11.14 -11.15
C LEU A 25 -20.01 -11.44 -12.34
N SER A 26 -19.78 -12.54 -13.06
CA SER A 26 -20.61 -12.94 -14.20
C SER A 26 -21.99 -13.48 -13.82
N SER A 27 -22.25 -13.75 -12.53
CA SER A 27 -23.57 -14.16 -12.05
C SER A 27 -24.50 -12.98 -11.78
N VAL A 28 -23.93 -11.80 -11.49
CA VAL A 28 -24.67 -10.59 -11.11
C VAL A 28 -24.67 -9.53 -12.22
N TYR A 29 -23.58 -9.42 -12.98
CA TYR A 29 -23.42 -8.43 -14.05
C TYR A 29 -23.36 -9.11 -15.42
N SER A 30 -23.99 -8.50 -16.42
CA SER A 30 -24.06 -9.04 -17.79
C SER A 30 -23.85 -7.96 -18.85
N GLY A 31 -23.27 -8.33 -20.00
CA GLY A 31 -23.05 -7.43 -21.13
C GLY A 31 -22.01 -6.34 -20.82
N ALA A 32 -22.22 -5.13 -21.33
CA ALA A 32 -21.29 -3.99 -21.17
C ALA A 32 -20.98 -3.67 -19.69
N GLN A 33 -21.96 -3.81 -18.81
CA GLN A 33 -21.76 -3.57 -17.37
C GLN A 33 -20.72 -4.52 -16.75
N LEU A 34 -20.66 -5.78 -17.19
CA LEU A 34 -19.67 -6.74 -16.69
C LEU A 34 -18.25 -6.32 -17.09
N GLU A 35 -18.07 -5.81 -18.30
CA GLU A 35 -16.78 -5.34 -18.79
C GLU A 35 -16.30 -4.12 -18.02
N ASP A 36 -17.19 -3.14 -17.80
CA ASP A 36 -16.89 -1.93 -17.04
C ASP A 36 -16.47 -2.24 -15.60
N VAL A 37 -17.23 -3.10 -14.91
CA VAL A 37 -16.94 -3.48 -13.52
C VAL A 37 -15.64 -4.27 -13.43
N ARG A 38 -15.35 -5.18 -14.38
CA ARG A 38 -14.07 -5.90 -14.44
C ARG A 38 -12.89 -4.97 -14.68
N ALA A 39 -13.02 -4.03 -15.61
CA ALA A 39 -11.99 -3.03 -15.89
C ALA A 39 -11.71 -2.17 -14.65
N ALA A 40 -12.75 -1.67 -13.99
CA ALA A 40 -12.62 -0.90 -12.76
C ALA A 40 -11.97 -1.72 -11.63
N TYR A 41 -12.30 -3.01 -11.50
CA TYR A 41 -11.70 -3.90 -10.51
C TYR A 41 -10.20 -4.07 -10.75
N CYS A 42 -9.81 -4.35 -12.00
CA CYS A 42 -8.40 -4.48 -12.38
C CYS A 42 -7.63 -3.18 -12.16
N MET A 43 -8.19 -2.03 -12.57
CA MET A 43 -7.54 -0.73 -12.38
C MET A 43 -7.37 -0.38 -10.90
N LEU A 44 -8.41 -0.55 -10.08
CA LEU A 44 -8.32 -0.30 -8.65
C LEU A 44 -7.29 -1.22 -8.00
N PHE A 45 -7.30 -2.50 -8.38
CA PHE A 45 -6.35 -3.48 -7.89
C PHE A 45 -4.90 -3.12 -8.27
N GLN A 46 -4.65 -2.84 -9.54
CA GLN A 46 -3.34 -2.43 -10.03
C GLN A 46 -2.84 -1.17 -9.32
N THR A 47 -3.71 -0.17 -9.17
CA THR A 47 -3.34 1.12 -8.58
C THR A 47 -2.97 0.98 -7.11
N GLY A 48 -3.81 0.34 -6.31
CA GLY A 48 -3.49 0.19 -4.89
C GLY A 48 -2.33 -0.75 -4.66
N TRP A 49 -2.18 -1.81 -5.46
CA TRP A 49 -1.04 -2.71 -5.34
C TRP A 49 0.27 -1.97 -5.65
N PHE A 50 0.26 -1.10 -6.66
CA PHE A 50 1.38 -0.22 -6.97
C PHE A 50 1.69 0.71 -5.79
N VAL A 51 0.69 1.41 -5.24
CA VAL A 51 0.88 2.33 -4.13
C VAL A 51 1.41 1.60 -2.89
N GLU A 52 0.83 0.45 -2.52
CA GLU A 52 1.28 -0.37 -1.40
C GLU A 52 2.72 -0.83 -1.56
N SER A 53 3.07 -1.35 -2.74
CA SER A 53 4.41 -1.85 -3.05
C SER A 53 5.47 -0.75 -2.89
N MET A 54 5.19 0.45 -3.38
CA MET A 54 6.08 1.60 -3.28
C MET A 54 6.24 2.14 -1.86
N TRP A 55 5.16 2.14 -1.07
CA TRP A 55 5.21 2.44 0.36
C TRP A 55 6.08 1.42 1.11
N SER A 56 5.84 0.13 0.88
CA SER A 56 6.63 -0.95 1.47
C SER A 56 8.11 -0.84 1.13
N GLN A 57 8.47 -0.58 -0.13
CA GLN A 57 9.87 -0.37 -0.56
C GLN A 57 10.52 0.82 0.14
N THR A 58 9.81 1.95 0.23
CA THR A 58 10.31 3.16 0.91
C THR A 58 10.59 2.84 2.38
N LEU A 59 9.62 2.25 3.08
CA LEU A 59 9.74 1.91 4.51
C LEU A 59 10.87 0.91 4.79
N VAL A 60 11.02 -0.12 3.94
CA VAL A 60 12.13 -1.09 4.06
C VAL A 60 13.49 -0.38 4.05
N ILE A 61 13.72 0.56 3.13
CA ILE A 61 14.98 1.30 3.04
C ILE A 61 15.26 2.09 4.33
N HIS A 62 14.24 2.73 4.91
CA HIS A 62 14.41 3.44 6.18
C HIS A 62 14.68 2.50 7.34
N MET A 63 13.98 1.37 7.39
CA MET A 63 14.14 0.40 8.48
C MET A 63 15.49 -0.29 8.47
N ILE A 64 16.10 -0.50 7.30
CA ILE A 64 17.43 -1.11 7.17
C ILE A 64 18.54 -0.12 7.58
N ARG A 65 18.45 1.15 7.16
CA ARG A 65 19.54 2.13 7.39
C ARG A 65 19.65 2.61 8.84
N THR A 66 18.62 2.43 9.66
CA THR A 66 18.65 2.88 11.07
C THR A 66 17.94 1.89 11.97
N SER A 67 18.55 1.59 13.11
CA SER A 67 17.98 0.75 14.16
C SER A 67 16.77 1.39 14.83
N LYS A 68 16.54 2.70 14.63
CA LYS A 68 15.45 3.48 15.24
C LYS A 68 14.16 3.42 14.41
N ILE A 69 13.03 3.64 15.08
CA ILE A 69 11.71 3.73 14.42
C ILE A 69 11.71 4.99 13.55
N PRO A 70 11.60 4.88 12.20
CA PRO A 70 11.43 6.02 11.33
C PRO A 70 10.15 6.76 11.72
N PHE A 71 10.17 8.09 11.65
CA PHE A 71 9.06 8.99 12.00
C PHE A 71 8.78 9.24 13.50
N ILE A 72 9.21 8.38 14.43
CA ILE A 72 8.98 8.60 15.89
C ILE A 72 10.28 8.92 16.65
N GLN A 73 11.41 8.27 16.30
CA GLN A 73 12.64 8.34 17.10
C GLN A 73 13.88 8.85 16.36
N SER A 74 13.80 9.12 15.06
CA SER A 74 14.98 9.46 14.25
C SER A 74 14.98 10.92 13.82
N ASN A 75 15.93 11.69 14.37
CA ASN A 75 16.56 12.83 13.68
C ASN A 75 17.35 12.30 12.47
N ALA A 76 16.66 11.81 11.43
CA ALA A 76 17.30 11.53 10.15
C ALA A 76 17.70 12.86 9.50
N SER A 77 18.85 12.90 8.79
CA SER A 77 19.29 14.11 8.09
C SER A 77 18.13 14.65 7.24
N TRP A 78 17.90 15.96 7.30
CA TRP A 78 16.80 16.66 6.63
C TRP A 78 16.57 16.18 5.19
N GLN A 79 17.66 15.85 4.48
CA GLN A 79 17.67 15.36 3.11
C GLN A 79 16.90 14.03 2.95
N LEU A 80 17.04 13.09 3.88
CA LEU A 80 16.38 11.79 3.79
C LEU A 80 14.88 11.92 4.09
N THR A 81 14.52 12.69 5.13
CA THR A 81 13.12 12.98 5.50
C THR A 81 12.39 13.77 4.42
N LEU A 82 13.09 14.73 3.79
CA LEU A 82 12.54 15.49 2.67
C LEU A 82 12.33 14.57 1.46
N CYS A 83 13.34 13.76 1.10
CA CYS A 83 13.24 12.87 -0.05
C CYS A 83 12.10 11.85 0.14
N THR A 84 11.91 11.32 1.35
CA THR A 84 10.76 10.45 1.65
C THR A 84 9.42 11.15 1.63
N SER A 85 9.35 12.37 2.17
CA SER A 85 8.09 13.12 2.21
C SER A 85 7.68 13.49 0.79
N CYS A 86 8.64 13.90 -0.04
CA CYS A 86 8.44 14.11 -1.46
C CYS A 86 8.05 12.80 -2.16
N ALA A 87 8.76 11.70 -1.93
CA ALA A 87 8.45 10.41 -2.55
C ALA A 87 7.02 9.98 -2.21
N ILE A 88 6.64 9.97 -0.94
CA ILE A 88 5.29 9.63 -0.47
C ILE A 88 4.25 10.60 -1.07
N ALA A 89 4.51 11.91 -1.08
CA ALA A 89 3.60 12.89 -1.66
C ALA A 89 3.40 12.64 -3.16
N PHE A 90 4.47 12.52 -3.94
CA PHE A 90 4.40 12.17 -5.35
C PHE A 90 3.64 10.86 -5.56
N LEU A 91 3.95 9.84 -4.79
CA LEU A 91 3.33 8.53 -4.91
C LEU A 91 1.83 8.54 -4.66
N THR A 92 1.41 9.35 -3.68
CA THR A 92 0.01 9.48 -3.28
C THR A 92 -0.76 10.36 -4.26
N LEU A 93 -0.09 11.34 -4.89
CA LEU A 93 -0.69 12.30 -5.82
C LEU A 93 -0.71 11.83 -7.27
N ILE A 94 0.21 10.95 -7.70
CA ILE A 94 0.30 10.43 -9.07
C ILE A 94 -1.03 9.83 -9.56
N PRO A 95 -1.72 8.96 -8.79
CA PRO A 95 -3.02 8.40 -9.21
C PRO A 95 -4.12 9.43 -9.42
N PHE A 96 -3.99 10.63 -8.83
CA PHE A 96 -4.94 11.74 -8.97
C PHE A 96 -4.51 12.75 -10.05
N SER A 97 -3.39 12.51 -10.71
CA SER A 97 -2.84 13.38 -11.75
C SER A 97 -3.12 12.84 -13.16
N PRO A 98 -3.01 13.67 -14.22
CA PRO A 98 -3.11 13.20 -15.61
C PRO A 98 -2.08 12.13 -15.96
N LEU A 99 -0.91 12.13 -15.31
CA LEU A 99 0.10 11.07 -15.45
C LEU A 99 -0.42 9.73 -14.93
N GLY A 100 -1.26 9.73 -13.89
CA GLY A 100 -1.93 8.53 -13.40
C GLY A 100 -2.79 7.89 -14.49
N ALA A 101 -3.60 8.68 -15.20
CA ALA A 101 -4.43 8.17 -16.30
C ALA A 101 -3.59 7.54 -17.42
N VAL A 102 -2.43 8.11 -17.75
CA VAL A 102 -1.50 7.55 -18.76
C VAL A 102 -0.89 6.22 -18.29
N LEU A 103 -0.65 6.08 -16.99
CA LEU A 103 -0.10 4.86 -16.38
C LEU A 103 -1.16 3.78 -16.09
N GLY A 104 -2.44 4.04 -16.41
CA GLY A 104 -3.55 3.14 -16.07
C GLY A 104 -3.91 3.12 -14.57
N LEU A 105 -3.58 4.20 -13.86
CA LEU A 105 -3.87 4.39 -12.44
C LEU A 105 -5.21 5.11 -12.28
N CYS A 106 -6.01 4.67 -11.31
CA CYS A 106 -7.29 5.30 -10.96
C CYS A 106 -7.24 5.94 -9.57
N PRO A 107 -8.07 6.96 -9.30
CA PRO A 107 -8.16 7.54 -7.95
C PRO A 107 -8.60 6.47 -6.94
N LEU A 108 -7.86 6.37 -5.83
CA LEU A 108 -8.15 5.38 -4.80
C LEU A 108 -9.20 5.89 -3.80
N PRO A 109 -10.11 5.01 -3.35
CA PRO A 109 -11.11 5.35 -2.35
C PRO A 109 -10.46 5.56 -0.97
N LEU A 110 -11.07 6.39 -0.12
CA LEU A 110 -10.51 6.73 1.20
C LEU A 110 -10.27 5.50 2.09
N ILE A 111 -11.13 4.48 1.99
CA ILE A 111 -11.01 3.21 2.72
C ILE A 111 -9.68 2.52 2.45
N TYR A 112 -9.14 2.65 1.23
CA TYR A 112 -7.84 2.08 0.87
C TYR A 112 -6.71 2.74 1.69
N PHE A 113 -6.76 4.06 1.90
CA PHE A 113 -5.73 4.75 2.69
C PHE A 113 -5.77 4.36 4.17
N ALA A 114 -6.96 4.12 4.73
CA ALA A 114 -7.09 3.60 6.10
C ALA A 114 -6.47 2.19 6.22
N TYR A 115 -6.75 1.32 5.24
CA TYR A 115 -6.12 0.00 5.14
C TYR A 115 -4.59 0.09 4.98
N LEU A 116 -4.10 0.97 4.10
CA LEU A 116 -2.67 1.19 3.91
C LEU A 116 -1.99 1.64 5.21
N ALA A 117 -2.60 2.59 5.94
CA ALA A 117 -2.10 3.05 7.23
C ALA A 117 -1.99 1.90 8.24
N LEU A 118 -3.00 1.02 8.30
CA LEU A 118 -2.97 -0.17 9.15
C LEU A 118 -1.82 -1.12 8.77
N CYS A 119 -1.62 -1.39 7.47
CA CYS A 119 -0.52 -2.22 6.99
C CYS A 119 0.85 -1.63 7.36
N VAL A 120 1.03 -0.32 7.18
CA VAL A 120 2.26 0.38 7.54
C VAL A 120 2.52 0.31 9.04
N LEU A 121 1.50 0.51 9.88
CA LEU A 121 1.61 0.38 11.33
C LEU A 121 2.02 -1.05 11.74
N LEU A 122 1.35 -2.06 11.20
CA LEU A 122 1.67 -3.48 11.48
C LEU A 122 3.11 -3.80 11.06
N TYR A 123 3.54 -3.33 9.89
CA TYR A 123 4.91 -3.51 9.42
C TYR A 123 5.93 -2.87 10.36
N MET A 124 5.70 -1.62 10.80
CA MET A 124 6.59 -0.94 11.74
C MET A 124 6.66 -1.65 13.09
N VAL A 125 5.53 -2.09 13.63
CA VAL A 125 5.46 -2.85 14.88
C VAL A 125 6.23 -4.16 14.74
N LEU A 126 5.93 -4.94 13.71
CA LEU A 126 6.58 -6.23 13.47
C LEU A 126 8.10 -6.07 13.36
N THR A 127 8.55 -5.12 12.55
CA THR A 127 9.99 -4.90 12.36
C THR A 127 10.67 -4.43 13.65
N THR A 128 10.00 -3.61 14.46
CA THR A 128 10.51 -3.17 15.77
C THR A 128 10.59 -4.33 16.76
N LEU A 129 9.59 -5.21 16.77
CA LEU A 129 9.58 -6.41 17.61
C LEU A 129 10.69 -7.38 17.18
N CYS A 130 10.82 -7.64 15.87
CA CYS A 130 11.91 -8.46 15.35
C CYS A 130 13.28 -7.91 15.75
N LYS A 131 13.48 -6.59 15.66
CA LYS A 131 14.71 -5.93 16.14
C LYS A 131 14.94 -6.15 17.64
N LYS A 132 13.92 -5.93 18.47
CA LYS A 132 14.04 -6.14 19.93
C LYS A 132 14.34 -7.60 20.28
N LEU A 133 13.67 -8.56 19.64
CA LEU A 133 13.92 -9.98 19.83
C LEU A 133 15.32 -10.37 19.38
N TYR A 134 15.76 -9.85 18.24
CA TYR A 134 17.11 -10.09 17.72
C TYR A 134 18.18 -9.54 18.68
N ILE A 135 18.06 -8.29 19.14
CA ILE A 135 18.99 -7.70 20.12
C ILE A 135 18.99 -8.49 21.42
N HIS A 136 17.80 -8.90 21.91
CA HIS A 136 17.70 -9.67 23.14
C HIS A 136 18.38 -11.04 23.03
N HIS A 137 18.33 -11.67 21.86
CA HIS A 137 18.91 -13.00 21.65
C HIS A 137 20.40 -12.97 21.25
N TYR A 138 20.84 -11.95 20.50
CA TYR A 138 22.18 -11.89 19.90
C TYR A 138 23.08 -10.74 20.41
N GLY A 139 22.60 -9.88 21.32
CA GLY A 139 23.42 -8.91 22.04
C GLY A 139 23.71 -7.60 21.29
N GLU A 140 23.95 -7.62 19.98
CA GLU A 140 24.18 -6.41 19.17
C GLU A 140 23.53 -6.46 17.78
N LEU A 141 23.20 -5.27 17.25
CA LEU A 141 22.92 -5.06 15.83
C LEU A 141 24.25 -4.66 15.17
N LEU A 142 24.98 -5.66 14.66
CA LEU A 142 26.33 -5.61 14.06
C LEU A 142 27.48 -5.48 15.06
#